data_AF-A0A944SH64-F1
#
_entry.id   AF-A0A944SH64-F1
#
_cell.length_a   1.000
_cell.length_b   1.000
_cell.length_c   1.000
_cell.angle_alpha   90.00
_cell.angle_beta   90.00
_cell.angle_gamma   90.00
#
_symmetry.space_group_name_H-M   'P 1'
#
loop_
_entity.id
_entity.type
_entity.pdbx_description
1 polymer ?
#
loop_
_entity_poly.entity_id
_entity_poly.type
_entity_poly.pdbx_seq_one_letter_code
_entity_poly.pdbx_strand_id
1 'polypeptide(L)' 'MAKLKSVESLQRFSSIHSLVQNHFNQERHLINRNRFKLYRVAALEEWRQLAA' A
#
# COMPACT_ATOMS: atom_id res chain seq x y z
N MET A 1 3.42 -19.13 -5.45
CA MET A 1 4.32 -18.27 -4.63
C MET A 1 5.68 -18.24 -5.30
N ALA A 2 6.16 -17.07 -5.73
CA ALA A 2 7.52 -16.93 -6.23
C ALA A 2 8.50 -17.04 -5.05
N LYS A 3 9.58 -17.82 -5.18
CA LYS A 3 10.62 -17.92 -4.15
C LYS A 3 11.66 -16.83 -4.39
N LEU A 4 11.84 -15.97 -3.39
CA LEU A 4 12.93 -15.01 -3.36
C LEU A 4 14.23 -15.71 -3.00
N LYS A 5 15.34 -15.32 -3.64
CA LYS A 5 16.62 -16.03 -3.55
C LYS A 5 17.34 -15.80 -2.22
N SER A 6 17.02 -14.75 -1.48
CA SER A 6 17.61 -14.43 -0.17
C SER A 6 16.59 -13.91 0.84
N VAL A 7 16.86 -14.12 2.13
CA VAL A 7 16.05 -13.57 3.24
C VAL A 7 16.03 -12.04 3.20
N GLU A 8 17.14 -11.41 2.86
CA GLU A 8 17.24 -9.96 2.73
C GLU A 8 16.29 -9.41 1.65
N SER A 9 16.24 -10.06 0.48
CA SER A 9 15.31 -9.67 -0.59
C SER A 9 13.84 -9.86 -0.17
N LEU A 10 13.55 -10.91 0.60
CA LEU A 10 12.23 -11.14 1.17
C LEU A 10 11.84 -10.06 2.19
N GLN A 11 12.77 -9.66 3.05
CA GLN A 11 12.52 -8.63 4.04
C GLN A 11 12.22 -7.29 3.37
N ARG A 12 13.06 -6.86 2.42
CA ARG A 12 12.83 -5.61 1.67
C ARG A 12 11.50 -5.63 0.92
N PHE A 13 11.18 -6.74 0.25
CA PHE A 13 9.92 -6.91 -0.44
C PHE A 13 8.73 -6.82 0.52
N SER A 14 8.78 -7.54 1.65
CA SER A 14 7.70 -7.55 2.65
C SER A 14 7.49 -6.17 3.29
N SER A 15 8.57 -5.45 3.59
CA SER A 15 8.50 -4.09 4.13
C SER A 15 7.83 -3.12 3.14
N ILE A 16 8.24 -3.14 1.88
CA ILE A 16 7.63 -2.28 0.85
C ILE A 16 6.17 -2.69 0.58
N HIS A 17 5.90 -4.00 0.49
CA HIS A 17 4.56 -4.51 0.26
C HIS A 17 3.59 -4.12 1.37
N SER A 18 4.00 -4.26 2.63
CA SER A 18 3.16 -3.86 3.77
C SER A 18 2.91 -2.36 3.82
N LEU A 19 3.93 -1.53 3.51
CA LEU A 19 3.77 -0.08 3.40
C LEU A 19 2.72 0.30 2.35
N VAL A 20 2.84 -0.23 1.14
CA VAL A 20 1.88 0.02 0.03
C VAL A 20 0.49 -0.46 0.42
N GLN A 21 0.39 -1.68 0.97
CA GLN A 21 -0.90 -2.24 1.38
C GLN A 21 -1.56 -1.37 2.44
N ASN A 22 -0.82 -0.91 3.45
CA ASN A 22 -1.35 -0.04 4.50
C ASN A 22 -1.85 1.29 3.92
N HIS A 23 -1.04 1.94 3.06
CA HIS A 23 -1.37 3.21 2.40
C HIS A 23 -2.68 3.15 1.62
N PHE A 24 -2.93 2.06 0.89
CA PHE A 24 -4.15 1.93 0.08
C PHE A 24 -5.33 1.26 0.82
N ASN A 25 -5.07 0.56 1.91
CA ASN A 25 -6.11 -0.14 2.66
C ASN A 25 -6.88 0.79 3.61
N GLN A 26 -6.24 1.86 4.13
CA GLN A 26 -6.88 2.97 4.88
C GLN A 26 -7.89 2.47 5.93
N GLU A 27 -7.55 1.39 6.64
CA GLU A 27 -8.39 0.74 7.64
C GLU A 27 -9.86 0.59 7.19
N ARG A 28 -10.09 0.11 5.95
CA ARG A 28 -11.42 0.04 5.32
C ARG A 28 -12.55 -0.54 6.19
N HIS A 29 -12.21 -1.39 7.14
CA HIS A 29 -13.16 -2.03 8.04
C HIS A 29 -13.63 -1.10 9.18
N LEU A 30 -12.93 -0.01 9.46
CA LEU A 30 -13.25 0.98 10.50
C LEU A 30 -13.92 2.24 9.94
N ILE A 31 -13.88 2.43 8.61
CA ILE A 31 -14.43 3.61 7.95
C ILE A 31 -15.55 3.25 6.97
N ASN A 32 -16.52 4.15 6.82
CA ASN A 32 -17.60 3.95 5.86
C ASN A 32 -17.09 4.03 4.40
N ARG A 33 -17.88 3.48 3.48
CA ARG A 33 -17.52 3.38 2.05
C ARG A 33 -17.21 4.73 1.39
N ASN A 34 -17.91 5.80 1.76
CA ASN A 34 -17.72 7.12 1.16
C ASN A 34 -16.37 7.73 1.57
N ARG A 35 -16.02 7.65 2.87
CA ARG A 35 -14.71 8.08 3.37
C ARG A 35 -13.59 7.24 2.76
N PHE A 36 -13.79 5.92 2.67
CA PHE A 36 -12.82 5.04 2.03
C PHE A 36 -12.53 5.44 0.57
N LYS A 37 -13.56 5.78 -0.22
CA LYS A 37 -13.37 6.26 -1.60
C LYS A 37 -12.56 7.57 -1.66
N LEU A 38 -12.86 8.52 -0.78
CA LEU A 38 -12.15 9.81 -0.72
C LEU A 38 -10.65 9.59 -0.42
N TYR A 39 -10.34 8.84 0.63
CA TYR A 39 -8.95 8.58 1.01
C TYR A 39 -8.19 7.77 -0.04
N ARG A 40 -8.85 6.85 -0.73
CA ARG A 40 -8.23 6.10 -1.82
C ARG A 40 -7.85 7.00 -3.01
N VAL A 41 -8.65 8.01 -3.32
CA VAL A 41 -8.32 8.99 -4.38
C VAL A 41 -7.13 9.85 -3.95
N ALA A 42 -7.12 10.34 -2.71
CA ALA A 42 -5.98 11.09 -2.17
C ALA A 42 -4.68 10.26 -2.19
N ALA A 43 -4.73 9.02 -1.70
CA ALA A 43 -3.59 8.11 -1.70
C ALA A 43 -3.04 7.82 -3.12
N LEU A 44 -3.91 7.77 -4.14
CA LEU A 44 -3.50 7.61 -5.54
C LEU A 44 -2.82 8.87 -6.09
N GLU A 45 -3.29 10.05 -5.71
CA GLU A 45 -2.69 11.31 -6.15
C GLU A 45 -1.29 11.50 -5.53
N GLU A 46 -1.15 11.23 -4.23
CA GLU A 46 0.14 11.20 -3.55
C GLU A 46 1.10 10.20 -4.22
N TRP A 47 0.61 9.01 -4.59
CA TRP A 47 1.42 8.01 -5.28
C TRP A 47 1.88 8.47 -6.67
N ARG A 48 1.03 9.19 -7.41
CA ARG A 48 1.40 9.76 -8.71
C ARG A 48 2.48 10.83 -8.59
N GLN A 49 2.42 11.65 -7.54
CA GLN A 49 3.45 12.66 -7.27
C GLN A 49 4.81 12.05 -6.95
N LEU A 50 4.84 10.91 -6.25
CA LEU A 50 6.08 10.17 -5.96
C LEU A 50 6.67 9.44 -7.18
N ALA A 51 5.84 9.16 -8.20
CA ALA A 51 6.25 8.44 -9.40
C ALA A 51 6.65 9.36 -10.57
N ALA A 52 6.47 10.68 -10.42
CA ALA A 52 6.87 11.70 -11.39
C ALA A 52 8.35 12.09 -11.21
#